data_AF-A0A7L3W4Z1-F1
#
_entry.id   AF-A0A7L3W4Z1-F1
#
_cell.length_a   1.000
_cell.length_b   1.000
_cell.length_c   1.000
_cell.angle_alpha   90.00
_cell.angle_beta   90.00
_cell.angle_gamma   90.00
#
_symmetry.space_group_name_H-M   'P 1'
#
loop_
_entity.id
_entity.type
_entity.pdbx_description
1 polymer ?
#
loop_
_entity_poly.entity_id
_entity_poly.type
_entity_poly.pdbx_seq_one_letter_code
_entity_poly.pdbx_strand_id
1 'polypeptide(L)' 'GIRVTWPGEWVAVASGLGVRVSWDRRQAVTVTLDPELWGSTWGLCGTYNDNPDDDFLQPGGDVTPFAASFGNSWKTL' A
#
# COMPACT_ATOMS: atom_id res chain seq x y z
N GLY A 1 19.12 5.21 0.96
CA GLY A 1 19.61 4.59 -0.30
C GLY A 1 18.54 3.67 -0.87
N ILE A 2 18.69 3.24 -2.13
CA ILE A 2 17.81 2.24 -2.76
C ILE A 2 18.56 0.91 -2.87
N ARG A 3 17.89 -0.20 -2.55
CA ARG A 3 18.45 -1.56 -2.69
C ARG A 3 17.49 -2.43 -3.48
N VAL A 4 18.01 -3.13 -4.49
CA VAL A 4 17.27 -4.12 -5.27
C VAL A 4 17.76 -5.52 -4.91
N THR A 5 16.84 -6.48 -4.72
CA THR A 5 17.14 -7.87 -4.37
C THR A 5 16.22 -8.84 -5.14
N TRP A 6 16.64 -10.10 -5.25
CA TRP A 6 15.90 -11.16 -5.97
C TRP A 6 15.68 -12.38 -5.07
N PRO A 7 14.83 -12.30 -4.04
CA PRO A 7 14.55 -13.43 -3.16
C PRO A 7 13.66 -14.47 -3.87
N GLY A 8 14.29 -15.53 -4.38
CA GLY A 8 13.59 -16.58 -5.12
C GLY A 8 12.94 -16.03 -6.40
N GLU A 9 11.63 -16.22 -6.52
CA GLU A 9 10.85 -15.77 -7.70
C GLU A 9 10.47 -14.28 -7.67
N TRP A 10 10.75 -13.58 -6.57
CA TRP A 10 10.37 -12.20 -6.38
C TRP A 10 11.50 -11.23 -6.74
N VAL A 11 11.12 -10.04 -7.18
CA VAL A 11 11.99 -8.86 -7.20
C VAL A 11 11.55 -7.94 -6.08
N ALA A 12 12.48 -7.45 -5.26
CA ALA A 12 12.17 -6.52 -4.18
C ALA A 12 13.06 -5.28 -4.23
N VAL A 13 12.42 -4.12 -4.13
CA VAL A 13 13.06 -2.81 -4.02
C VAL A 13 12.79 -2.27 -2.62
N ALA A 14 13.86 -2.02 -1.87
CA ALA A 14 13.81 -1.39 -0.55
C ALA A 14 14.39 0.02 -0.60
N SER A 15 13.72 0.95 0.05
CA SER A 15 14.16 2.32 0.24
C SER A 15 14.60 2.55 1.68
N GLY A 16 15.58 3.44 1.88
CA GLY A 16 15.93 3.94 3.21
C GLY A 16 14.84 4.79 3.89
N LEU A 17 13.68 4.95 3.24
CA LEU A 17 12.48 5.56 3.80
C LEU A 17 11.60 4.56 4.59
N GLY A 18 12.06 3.31 4.78
CA GLY A 18 11.29 2.27 5.45
C GLY A 18 10.17 1.67 4.60
N VAL A 19 10.33 1.70 3.27
CA VAL A 19 9.37 1.12 2.32
C VAL A 19 10.05 0.02 1.53
N ARG A 20 9.42 -1.15 1.46
CA ARG A 20 9.81 -2.25 0.57
C ARG A 20 8.64 -2.64 -0.32
N VAL A 21 8.87 -2.63 -1.63
CA VAL A 21 7.94 -3.16 -2.62
C VAL A 21 8.51 -4.46 -3.17
N SER A 22 7.74 -5.54 -3.14
CA SER A 22 8.11 -6.82 -3.74
C SER A 22 7.08 -7.25 -4.77
N TRP A 23 7.53 -7.78 -5.91
CA TRP A 23 6.70 -8.24 -7.01
C TRP A 23 7.12 -9.64 -7.45
N ASP A 24 6.15 -10.54 -7.63
CA ASP A 24 6.36 -11.94 -8.03
C ASP A 24 6.67 -12.11 -9.53
N ARG A 25 6.86 -11.00 -10.25
CA ARG A 25 7.03 -10.94 -11.70
C ARG A 25 5.78 -11.37 -12.50
N ARG A 26 4.63 -11.46 -11.83
CA ARG A 26 3.32 -11.74 -12.41
C ARG A 26 2.31 -10.72 -11.89
N GLN A 27 1.48 -11.10 -10.91
CA GLN A 27 0.31 -10.35 -10.45
C GLN A 27 0.40 -9.91 -8.99
N ALA A 28 1.24 -10.55 -8.18
CA ALA A 28 1.30 -10.27 -6.74
C ALA A 28 2.32 -9.17 -6.47
N VAL A 29 1.84 -8.08 -5.87
CA VAL A 29 2.67 -6.99 -5.35
C VAL A 29 2.40 -6.87 -3.86
N THR A 30 3.47 -6.84 -3.07
CA THR A 30 3.39 -6.62 -1.62
C THR A 30 4.16 -5.36 -1.26
N VAL A 31 3.53 -4.46 -0.52
CA VAL A 31 4.19 -3.31 0.09
C VAL A 31 4.34 -3.59 1.58
N THR A 32 5.56 -3.47 2.10
CA THR A 32 5.87 -3.61 3.53
C THR A 32 6.46 -2.29 4.00
N LEU A 33 5.95 -1.79 5.12
CA LEU A 33 6.33 -0.53 5.72
C LEU A 33 6.97 -0.78 7.09
N ASP A 34 7.95 0.04 7.43
CA ASP A 34 8.49 0.09 8.79
C ASP A 34 7.48 0.77 9.74
N PRO A 35 7.48 0.43 11.04
CA PRO A 35 6.51 0.95 12.02
C PRO A 35 6.48 2.47 12.14
N GLU A 36 7.56 3.17 11.79
CA GLU A 36 7.65 4.63 11.80
C GLU A 36 6.67 5.30 10.81
N LEU A 37 6.13 4.55 9.85
CA LEU A 37 5.12 5.02 8.88
C LEU A 37 3.67 4.79 9.33
N TRP A 38 3.45 4.34 10.58
CA TRP A 38 2.11 4.16 11.14
C TRP A 38 1.22 5.40 10.93
N GLY A 39 0.00 5.18 10.45
CA GLY A 39 -0.98 6.24 10.19
C GLY A 39 -0.60 7.21 9.08
N SER A 40 0.47 6.92 8.32
CA SER A 40 1.03 7.84 7.32
C SER A 40 0.75 7.41 5.87
N THR A 41 -0.07 6.37 5.67
CA THR A 41 -0.46 5.93 4.34
C THR A 41 -1.82 6.45 3.94
N TRP A 42 -2.06 6.52 2.64
CA TRP A 42 -3.35 6.83 2.07
C TRP A 42 -3.43 6.22 0.66
N GLY A 43 -4.49 5.49 0.36
CA GLY A 43 -4.64 4.78 -0.89
C GLY A 43 -5.37 3.45 -0.73
N LEU A 44 -5.30 2.61 -1.77
CA LEU A 44 -5.95 1.30 -1.80
C LEU A 44 -5.50 0.31 -0.71
N CYS A 45 -4.35 0.56 -0.06
CA CYS A 45 -3.85 -0.26 1.05
C CYS A 45 -4.25 0.29 2.43
N GLY A 46 -5.16 1.27 2.50
CA GLY A 46 -5.66 1.84 3.75
C GLY A 46 -4.72 2.85 4.40
N THR A 47 -4.97 3.14 5.67
CA THR A 47 -4.34 4.22 6.46
C THR A 47 -3.20 3.72 7.37
N TYR A 48 -3.00 2.40 7.47
CA TYR A 48 -1.95 1.75 8.27
C TYR A 48 -1.97 2.16 9.75
N ASN A 49 -3.15 2.09 10.38
CA ASN A 49 -3.35 2.53 11.77
C ASN A 49 -4.05 1.49 12.68
N ASP A 50 -4.10 0.22 12.24
CA ASP A 50 -4.85 -0.90 12.88
C ASP A 50 -6.37 -0.66 13.06
N ASN A 51 -6.95 0.31 12.36
CA ASN A 51 -8.38 0.56 12.36
C ASN A 51 -9.04 0.13 11.03
N PRO A 52 -9.61 -1.08 10.94
CA PRO A 52 -10.25 -1.53 9.70
C PRO A 52 -11.50 -0.71 9.33
N ASP A 53 -12.07 0.06 10.26
CA ASP A 53 -13.27 0.87 10.00
C ASP A 53 -12.98 2.07 9.10
N ASP A 54 -11.72 2.48 8.91
CA ASP A 54 -11.34 3.62 8.07
C ASP A 54 -10.50 3.27 6.83
N ASP A 55 -10.21 1.98 6.59
CA ASP A 55 -9.39 1.53 5.47
C ASP A 55 -9.99 1.89 4.09
N PHE A 56 -11.31 2.08 4.02
CA PHE A 56 -12.01 2.54 2.81
C PHE A 56 -12.13 4.08 2.71
N LEU A 57 -11.17 4.81 3.27
CA LEU A 57 -11.04 6.26 3.13
C LEU A 57 -10.79 6.66 1.67
N GLN A 58 -11.72 7.42 1.09
CA GLN A 58 -11.66 7.89 -0.29
C GLN A 58 -10.80 9.16 -0.41
N PRO A 59 -10.34 9.53 -1.63
CA PRO A 59 -9.60 10.78 -1.85
C PRO A 59 -10.34 12.05 -1.40
N GLY A 60 -11.67 12.00 -1.31
CA GLY A 60 -12.53 13.09 -0.84
C GLY A 60 -12.55 13.29 0.68
N GLY A 61 -11.98 12.35 1.44
CA GLY A 61 -11.93 12.39 2.91
C GLY A 61 -13.10 11.69 3.61
N ASP A 62 -14.04 11.11 2.85
CA ASP A 62 -15.13 10.29 3.38
C ASP A 62 -14.79 8.79 3.34
N VAL A 63 -15.39 8.03 4.24
CA VAL A 63 -15.24 6.56 4.31
C VAL A 63 -16.51 5.92 3.76
N THR A 64 -16.33 5.01 2.80
CA THR A 64 -17.44 4.26 2.19
C THR A 64 -17.48 2.82 2.69
N PRO A 65 -18.66 2.22 2.94
CA PRO A 65 -18.74 0.81 3.32
C PRO A 65 -18.58 -0.14 2.12
N PHE A 66 -18.45 0.39 0.89
CA PHE A 66 -18.48 -0.41 -0.33
C PHE A 66 -17.11 -0.47 -1.02
N ALA A 67 -16.52 -1.66 -1.07
CA ALA A 67 -15.22 -1.90 -1.71
C ALA A 67 -15.15 -1.42 -3.17
N ALA A 68 -16.23 -1.58 -3.94
CA ALA A 68 -16.27 -1.12 -5.33
C ALA A 68 -16.25 0.42 -5.44
N SER A 69 -16.94 1.12 -4.54
CA SER A 69 -16.93 2.59 -4.50
C SER A 69 -15.56 3.10 -4.09
N PHE A 70 -14.97 2.48 -3.05
CA PHE A 70 -13.62 2.76 -2.60
C PHE A 70 -12.60 2.56 -3.72
N GLY A 71 -12.54 1.38 -4.32
CA GLY A 71 -11.59 1.04 -5.38
C GLY A 71 -11.69 1.97 -6.60
N ASN A 72 -12.91 2.31 -7.02
CA ASN A 72 -13.12 3.22 -8.14
C ASN A 72 -12.71 4.67 -7.85
N SER A 73 -12.79 5.11 -6.59
CA SER A 73 -12.42 6.48 -6.21
C SER A 73 -10.92 6.77 -6.32
N TRP A 74 -10.09 5.71 -6.25
CA TRP A 74 -8.63 5.78 -6.38
C TRP A 74 -8.11 5.62 -7.80
N LYS A 75 -9.01 5.57 -8.80
CA LYS A 75 -8.63 5.45 -10.20
C LYS A 75 -7.83 6.69 -10.65
N THR A 76 -6.67 6.46 -11.26
CA THR A 76 -5.87 7.49 -11.93
C THR A 76 -6.15 7.50 -13.45
N LEU A 77 -5.80 8.59 -14.13
CA LEU A 77 -5.93 8.75 -15.59
C LEU A 77 -4.89 7.93 -16.36
#